data_AF-A0A940T708-F1
#
_entry.id   AF-A0A940T708-F1
#
_cell.length_a   1.000
_cell.length_b   1.000
_cell.length_c   1.000
_cell.angle_alpha   90.00
_cell.angle_beta   90.00
_cell.angle_gamma   90.00
#
_symmetry.space_group_name_H-M   'P 1'
#
loop_
_entity.id
_entity.type
_entity.pdbx_description
1 polymer ?
#
loop_
_entity_poly.entity_id
_entity_poly.type
_entity_poly.pdbx_seq_one_letter_code
_entity_poly.pdbx_strand_id
1 'polypeptide(L)'
;MKRISVTLIVLISCLAIFSQETIDYLNVGKTIKFGKQKYSLAWSSHPTDYYYIQEWLPKGEVFDNYSQMFTVSLHFSEELTPLIAVQSKA
;
A
#
# COMPACT_ATOMS: atom_id res chain seq x y z
N MET A 1 9.99 0.03 40.62
CA MET A 1 9.08 -0.85 39.84
C MET A 1 7.96 -0.08 39.13
N LYS A 2 7.17 0.77 39.81
CA LYS A 2 6.06 1.53 39.18
C LYS A 2 6.47 2.46 38.02
N ARG A 3 7.64 3.12 38.09
CA ARG A 3 8.13 4.01 37.03
C ARG A 3 8.57 3.28 35.75
N ILE A 4 9.18 2.09 35.90
CA ILE A 4 9.60 1.25 34.77
C ILE A 4 8.38 0.71 34.01
N SER A 5 7.31 0.35 34.75
CA SER A 5 6.05 -0.09 34.14
C SER A 5 5.40 1.00 33.28
N VAL A 6 5.44 2.27 33.71
CA VAL A 6 4.87 3.38 32.92
C VAL A 6 5.68 3.63 31.65
N THR A 7 7.01 3.59 31.71
CA THR A 7 7.87 3.78 30.53
C THR A 7 7.66 2.68 29.48
N LEU A 8 7.51 1.42 29.92
CA LEU A 8 7.27 0.29 29.03
C LEU A 8 5.90 0.39 28.32
N ILE A 9 4.87 0.84 29.04
CA ILE A 9 3.53 1.04 28.47
C ILE A 9 3.55 2.15 27.40
N VAL A 10 4.26 3.25 27.63
CA VAL A 10 4.39 4.33 26.64
C VAL A 10 5.13 3.87 25.38
N LEU A 11 6.18 3.07 25.54
CA LEU A 11 6.97 2.55 24.41
C LEU A 11 6.15 1.58 23.53
N ILE A 12 5.32 0.72 24.13
CA ILE A 12 4.48 -0.24 23.40
C ILE A 12 3.39 0.47 22.59
N SER A 13 2.81 1.55 23.12
CA SER A 13 1.77 2.33 22.42
C SER A 13 2.28 3.00 21.14
N CYS A 14 3.57 3.36 21.05
CA CYS A 14 4.15 3.94 19.83
C CYS A 14 4.29 2.95 18.67
N LEU A 15 4.38 1.64 18.92
CA LEU A 15 4.57 0.64 17.87
C LEU A 15 3.29 0.34 17.09
N ALA A 16 2.12 0.55 17.70
CA ALA A 16 0.82 0.24 17.08
C ALA A 16 0.41 1.24 15.97
N ILE A 17 1.03 2.41 15.91
CA ILE A 17 0.65 3.50 14.98
C ILE A 17 1.10 3.18 13.54
N PHE A 18 2.05 2.28 13.34
CA PHE A 18 2.64 1.98 12.02
C PHE A 18 1.93 0.87 11.24
N SER A 19 0.90 0.24 11.79
CA SER A 19 0.12 -0.78 11.08
C SER A 19 -0.96 -0.14 10.22
N GLN A 20 -0.59 0.40 9.05
CA GLN A 20 -1.55 0.88 8.06
C GLN A 20 -2.26 -0.30 7.40
N GLU A 21 -3.60 -0.24 7.31
CA GLU A 21 -4.36 -1.25 6.58
C GLU A 21 -4.01 -1.21 5.09
N THR A 22 -3.67 -2.37 4.52
CA THR A 22 -3.40 -2.51 3.09
C THR A 22 -4.70 -2.65 2.30
N ILE A 23 -5.02 -1.66 1.47
CA ILE A 23 -6.25 -1.54 0.70
C ILE A 23 -5.95 -1.76 -0.79
N ASP A 24 -6.75 -2.58 -1.47
CA ASP A 24 -6.66 -2.77 -2.92
C ASP A 24 -7.52 -1.74 -3.67
N TYR A 25 -7.08 -0.48 -3.67
CA TYR A 25 -7.73 0.65 -4.35
C TYR A 25 -8.03 0.39 -5.83
N LEU A 26 -7.11 -0.28 -6.53
CA LEU A 26 -7.16 -0.49 -7.97
C LEU A 26 -7.86 -1.81 -8.36
N ASN A 27 -8.35 -2.59 -7.38
CA ASN A 27 -8.96 -3.90 -7.58
C ASN A 27 -8.09 -4.86 -8.44
N VAL A 28 -6.76 -4.78 -8.30
CA VAL A 28 -5.82 -5.66 -9.01
C VAL A 28 -5.77 -7.05 -8.37
N GLY A 29 -6.19 -7.14 -7.10
CA GLY A 29 -6.22 -8.34 -6.30
C GLY A 29 -5.08 -8.41 -5.29
N LYS A 30 -5.30 -9.14 -4.19
CA LYS A 30 -4.30 -9.36 -3.13
C LYS A 30 -3.10 -10.22 -3.57
N THR A 31 -3.15 -10.82 -4.75
CA THR A 31 -2.08 -11.67 -5.28
C THR A 31 -1.91 -11.46 -6.77
N ILE A 32 -0.67 -11.20 -7.18
CA ILE A 32 -0.27 -11.11 -8.59
C ILE A 32 0.62 -12.31 -8.92
N LYS A 33 0.36 -12.96 -10.06
CA LYS A 33 1.26 -13.95 -10.63
C LYS A 33 1.91 -13.35 -11.87
N PHE A 34 3.23 -13.20 -11.83
CA PHE A 34 4.01 -12.71 -12.97
C PHE A 34 5.11 -13.72 -13.29
N GLY A 35 5.07 -14.28 -14.51
CA GLY A 35 5.89 -15.43 -14.87
C GLY A 35 5.66 -16.63 -13.95
N LYS A 36 6.74 -17.10 -13.30
CA LYS A 36 6.71 -18.19 -12.30
C LYS A 36 6.59 -17.68 -10.85
N GLN A 37 6.67 -16.38 -10.63
CA GLN A 37 6.68 -15.77 -9.30
C GLN A 37 5.26 -15.36 -8.86
N LYS A 38 4.99 -15.47 -7.56
CA LYS A 38 3.79 -14.93 -6.92
C LYS A 38 4.17 -13.80 -5.97
N TYR A 39 3.35 -12.77 -5.96
CA TYR A 39 3.50 -11.60 -5.12
C TYR A 39 2.21 -11.40 -4.31
N SER A 40 2.33 -11.01 -3.05
CA SER A 40 1.22 -10.70 -2.15
C SER A 40 1.21 -9.21 -1.85
N LEU A 41 0.02 -8.60 -1.84
CA LEU A 41 -0.13 -7.16 -1.61
C LEU A 41 0.43 -6.84 -0.23
N ALA A 42 1.47 -6.01 -0.21
CA ALA A 42 2.24 -5.69 0.99
C ALA A 42 2.01 -4.24 1.44
N TRP A 43 1.78 -3.34 0.48
CA TRP A 43 1.53 -1.93 0.77
C TRP A 43 0.66 -1.27 -0.30
N SER A 44 -0.03 -0.20 0.09
CA SER A 44 -0.91 0.57 -0.77
C SER A 44 -1.05 1.98 -0.23
N SER A 45 -1.20 2.97 -1.11
CA SER A 45 -1.50 4.33 -0.72
C SER A 45 -2.31 5.07 -1.79
N HIS A 46 -3.08 6.04 -1.30
CA HIS A 46 -3.76 7.07 -2.09
C HIS A 46 -3.37 8.43 -1.51
N PRO A 47 -2.15 8.94 -1.80
CA PRO A 47 -1.60 10.10 -1.12
C PRO A 47 -2.19 11.43 -1.64
N THR A 48 -2.76 11.44 -2.84
CA THR A 48 -3.43 12.60 -3.46
C THR A 48 -4.62 12.11 -4.29
N ASP A 49 -5.62 12.95 -4.51
CA ASP A 49 -6.86 12.59 -5.23
C ASP A 49 -6.66 11.98 -6.63
N TYR A 50 -5.54 12.29 -7.29
CA TYR A 50 -5.21 11.84 -8.64
C TYR A 50 -4.09 10.78 -8.69
N TYR A 51 -3.69 10.20 -7.54
CA TYR A 51 -2.60 9.22 -7.51
C TYR A 51 -2.93 8.03 -6.61
N TYR A 52 -2.72 6.84 -7.15
CA TYR A 52 -2.82 5.57 -6.45
C TYR A 52 -1.55 4.77 -6.68
N ILE A 53 -1.07 4.11 -5.64
CA ILE A 53 0.07 3.20 -5.71
C ILE A 53 -0.18 1.97 -4.85
N GLN A 54 0.18 0.81 -5.37
CA GLN A 54 0.10 -0.48 -4.69
C GLN A 54 1.35 -1.30 -4.98
N GLU A 55 1.83 -2.01 -3.97
CA GLU A 55 3.07 -2.77 -4.01
C GLU A 55 2.86 -4.17 -3.47
N TRP A 56 3.33 -5.16 -4.22
CA TRP A 56 3.30 -6.57 -3.86
C TRP A 56 4.71 -7.09 -3.73
N LEU A 57 4.96 -7.88 -2.68
CA LEU A 57 6.23 -8.53 -2.42
C LEU A 57 6.13 -10.05 -2.59
N PRO A 58 7.22 -10.74 -2.95
CA PRO A 58 7.29 -12.19 -2.87
C PRO A 58 6.94 -12.70 -1.48
N LYS A 59 6.39 -13.92 -1.43
CA LYS A 59 5.96 -14.53 -0.17
C LYS A 59 7.11 -14.57 0.84
N GLY A 60 6.91 -13.95 2.00
CA GLY A 60 7.86 -13.96 3.11
C GLY A 60 8.94 -12.89 3.04
N GLU A 61 8.97 -12.08 1.99
CA GLU A 61 9.84 -10.90 1.90
C GLU A 61 9.17 -9.68 2.54
N VAL A 62 10.00 -8.76 3.06
CA VAL A 62 9.56 -7.48 3.61
C VAL A 62 10.36 -6.33 2.98
N PHE A 63 9.89 -5.10 3.13
CA PHE A 63 10.52 -3.93 2.51
C PHE A 63 11.98 -3.71 2.91
N ASP A 64 12.41 -4.19 4.08
CA ASP A 64 13.80 -4.10 4.52
C ASP A 64 14.74 -5.05 3.75
N ASN A 65 14.23 -6.12 3.12
CA ASN A 65 15.06 -7.18 2.55
C ASN A 65 14.42 -7.96 1.37
N TYR A 66 13.68 -7.27 0.51
CA TYR A 66 13.09 -7.90 -0.67
C TYR A 66 14.08 -8.03 -1.84
N SER A 67 13.90 -9.08 -2.63
CA SER A 67 14.67 -9.32 -3.86
C SER A 67 13.98 -8.74 -5.09
N GLN A 68 12.65 -8.75 -5.09
CA GLN A 68 11.79 -8.29 -6.19
C GLN A 68 10.55 -7.62 -5.62
N MET A 69 9.98 -6.68 -6.37
CA MET A 69 8.74 -6.00 -6.04
C MET A 69 7.93 -5.79 -7.30
N PHE A 70 6.61 -5.96 -7.19
CA PHE A 70 5.68 -5.59 -8.25
C PHE A 70 4.95 -4.33 -7.81
N THR A 71 5.01 -3.26 -8.58
CA THR A 71 4.33 -1.99 -8.30
C THR A 71 3.32 -1.70 -9.38
N VAL A 72 2.10 -1.35 -8.99
CA VAL A 72 1.09 -0.79 -9.87
C VAL A 72 0.77 0.60 -9.37
N SER A 73 0.90 1.59 -10.24
CA SER A 73 0.56 2.97 -9.95
C SER A 73 -0.33 3.55 -11.03
N LEU A 74 -1.31 4.35 -10.61
CA LEU A 74 -2.21 5.06 -11.50
C LEU A 74 -2.14 6.55 -11.17
N HIS A 75 -1.82 7.36 -12.17
CA HIS A 75 -1.73 8.81 -12.05
C HIS A 75 -2.67 9.43 -13.08
N PHE A 76 -3.54 10.33 -12.65
CA PHE A 76 -4.41 11.11 -13.53
C PHE A 76 -3.77 12.47 -13.79
N SER A 77 -3.74 12.91 -15.06
CA SER A 77 -3.17 14.20 -15.44
C SER A 77 -3.97 15.38 -14.89
N GLU A 78 -5.25 15.16 -14.61
CA GLU A 78 -6.21 16.13 -14.11
C GLU A 78 -7.15 15.43 -13.12
N GLU A 79 -7.86 16.20 -12.31
CA GLU A 79 -8.90 15.66 -11.44
C GLU A 79 -9.98 14.94 -12.25
N LEU A 80 -10.28 13.68 -11.89
CA LEU A 80 -11.32 12.90 -12.55
C LEU A 80 -12.71 13.43 -12.20
N THR A 81 -13.27 14.25 -13.08
CA THR A 81 -14.69 14.64 -13.01
C THR A 81 -15.52 13.77 -13.96
N PRO A 82 -16.83 13.57 -13.70
CA PRO A 82 -17.71 12.85 -14.64
C PRO A 82 -17.69 13.42 -16.06
N LEU A 83 -17.49 14.73 -16.20
CA LEU A 83 -17.40 15.40 -17.49
C LEU A 83 -16.16 14.95 -18.27
N ILE A 84 -14.98 14.97 -17.62
CA ILE A 84 -13.71 14.57 -18.24
C ILE A 84 -13.76 13.08 -18.63
N ALA A 85 -14.33 12.22 -17.78
CA ALA A 85 -14.44 10.79 -18.06
C ALA A 85 -15.33 10.47 -19.28
N VAL A 86 -16.38 11.26 -19.52
CA VAL A 86 -17.21 11.12 -20.73
C VAL A 86 -16.44 11.60 -21.97
N GLN A 87 -15.70 12.70 -21.86
CA GLN A 87 -14.92 13.26 -22.97
C GLN A 87 -13.75 12.38 -23.40
N SER A 88 -13.09 11.68 -22.47
CA SER A 88 -11.95 10.81 -22.79
C SER A 88 -12.32 9.48 -23.46
N LYS A 89 -13.60 9.14 -23.54
CA LYS A 89 -14.10 7.89 -24.14
C LYS A 89 -14.48 8.03 -25.63
N ALA A 90 -14.49 9.25 -26.16
CA ALA A 90 -14.79 9.58 -27.56
C ALA A 90 -13.51 9.65 -28.39
#